data_AF-A0A0C3ALA8-F1
#
_entry.id   AF-A0A0C3ALA8-F1
#
_cell.length_a   1.000
_cell.length_b   1.000
_cell.length_c   1.000
_cell.angle_alpha   90.00
_cell.angle_beta   90.00
_cell.angle_gamma   90.00
#
_symmetry.space_group_name_H-M   'P 1'
#
loop_
_entity.id
_entity.type
_entity.pdbx_description
1 polymer ?
#
loop_
_entity_poly.entity_id
_entity_poly.type
_entity_poly.pdbx_seq_one_letter_code
_entity_poly.pdbx_strand_id
1 'polypeptide(L)'
;MHENLDKVPCLLEWCLTQGVRIDPRLELKENGEAGISVFSSGGYIPSPTTVVHIPKPAVLSVKSSSKSEHIAAEPYGHGAHLALALAVYIELLQGKDSHWFGYLQSLPKEPVALALFWGVGDGMTDTPSDVSEIDNQSAPGGRFLDGQQAMTWITGTELEKEMRGSAETGQTLLVSQDAITRYTTPRQFVLGSAGYS
;
A
#
# COMPACT_ATOMS: atom_id res chain seq x y z
N MET A 1 0.02 16.86 12.60
CA MET A 1 -0.27 17.74 11.44
C MET A 1 0.03 16.95 10.19
N HIS A 2 -0.97 16.31 9.59
CA HIS A 2 -0.81 15.69 8.28
C HIS A 2 -1.13 16.77 7.24
N GLU A 3 -0.10 17.44 6.72
CA GLU A 3 -0.27 18.22 5.49
C GLU A 3 -0.70 17.24 4.40
N ASN A 4 -1.91 17.43 3.89
CA ASN A 4 -2.42 16.74 2.71
C ASN A 4 -1.72 17.38 1.51
N LEU A 5 -0.44 17.06 1.31
CA LEU A 5 0.25 17.41 0.08
C LEU A 5 -0.51 16.72 -1.05
N ASP A 6 -0.92 17.49 -2.04
CA ASP A 6 -1.47 16.95 -3.28
C ASP A 6 -0.46 15.93 -3.83
N LYS A 7 -0.83 14.63 -3.75
CA LYS A 7 0.09 13.52 -4.04
C LYS A 7 0.48 13.50 -5.52
N VAL A 8 -0.45 13.88 -6.40
CA VAL A 8 -0.27 13.85 -7.85
C VAL A 8 0.79 14.88 -8.32
N PRO A 9 0.72 16.17 -7.95
CA PRO A 9 1.79 17.12 -8.23
C PRO A 9 3.17 16.65 -7.73
N CYS A 10 3.24 16.14 -6.50
CA CYS A 10 4.49 15.64 -5.92
C CYS A 10 5.06 14.45 -6.73
N LEU A 11 4.21 13.52 -7.15
CA LEU A 11 4.59 12.40 -8.00
C LEU A 11 5.07 12.86 -9.39
N LEU A 12 4.39 13.84 -10.00
CA LEU A 12 4.76 14.35 -11.32
C LEU A 12 6.08 15.11 -11.29
N GLU A 13 6.31 15.94 -10.27
CA GLU A 13 7.59 16.60 -10.04
C GLU A 13 8.70 15.57 -9.86
N TRP A 14 8.48 14.56 -9.01
CA TRP A 14 9.43 13.47 -8.82
C TRP A 14 9.73 12.74 -10.14
N CYS A 15 8.71 12.38 -10.93
CA CYS A 15 8.88 11.76 -12.25
C CYS A 15 9.78 12.59 -13.17
N LEU A 16 9.60 13.92 -13.20
CA LEU A 16 10.46 14.82 -13.98
C LEU A 16 11.91 14.79 -13.50
N THR A 17 12.14 14.86 -12.18
CA THR A 17 13.51 14.79 -11.62
C THR A 17 14.22 13.46 -11.92
N GLN A 18 13.45 12.37 -12.01
CA GLN A 18 13.95 11.03 -12.32
C GLN A 18 14.12 10.75 -13.82
N GLY A 19 13.75 11.70 -14.68
CA GLY A 19 13.80 11.53 -16.13
C GLY A 19 12.70 10.62 -16.69
N VAL A 20 11.62 10.38 -15.94
CA VAL A 20 10.43 9.69 -16.43
C VAL A 20 9.71 10.61 -17.41
N ARG A 21 9.45 10.11 -18.63
CA ARG A 21 8.75 10.86 -19.68
C ARG A 21 7.34 10.31 -19.82
N ILE A 22 6.33 11.17 -19.63
CA ILE A 22 4.91 10.83 -19.73
C ILE A 22 4.35 11.56 -20.96
N ASP A 23 3.56 10.86 -21.78
CA ASP A 23 2.87 11.45 -22.93
C ASP A 23 1.92 12.56 -22.44
N PRO A 24 1.94 13.76 -23.04
CA PRO A 24 1.13 14.90 -22.59
C PRO A 24 -0.37 14.68 -22.74
N ARG A 25 -0.80 13.65 -23.48
CA ARG A 25 -2.21 13.25 -23.60
C ARG A 25 -2.67 12.39 -22.43
N LEU A 26 -1.78 12.01 -21.51
CA LEU A 26 -2.13 11.34 -20.28
C LEU A 26 -2.27 12.34 -19.14
N GLU A 27 -3.29 12.12 -18.32
CA GLU A 27 -3.59 12.92 -17.14
C GLU A 27 -3.68 11.99 -15.93
N LEU A 28 -2.96 12.33 -14.85
CA LEU A 28 -3.07 11.64 -13.58
C LEU A 28 -4.10 12.35 -12.72
N LYS A 29 -5.07 11.61 -12.18
CA LYS A 29 -6.08 12.14 -11.25
C LYS A 29 -6.16 11.26 -10.02
N GLU A 30 -6.36 11.86 -8.86
CA GLU A 30 -6.73 11.13 -7.65
C GLU A 30 -8.24 10.86 -7.68
N ASN A 31 -8.61 9.58 -7.66
CA ASN A 31 -9.98 9.13 -7.56
C ASN A 31 -10.19 8.59 -6.14
N GLY A 32 -11.13 9.15 -5.39
CA GLY A 32 -11.33 8.83 -3.96
C GLY A 32 -11.52 7.34 -3.67
N GLU A 33 -12.10 6.56 -4.59
CA GLU A 33 -12.33 5.13 -4.38
C GLU A 33 -11.18 4.22 -4.88
N ALA A 34 -10.39 4.68 -5.85
CA ALA A 34 -9.39 3.85 -6.56
C ALA A 34 -7.95 4.33 -6.38
N GLY A 35 -7.75 5.47 -5.70
CA GLY A 35 -6.47 6.14 -5.60
C GLY A 35 -6.07 6.85 -6.90
N ILE A 36 -4.77 6.94 -7.16
CA ILE A 36 -4.22 7.63 -8.33
C ILE A 36 -4.49 6.79 -9.59
N SER A 37 -5.18 7.38 -10.56
CA SER A 37 -5.59 6.76 -11.81
C SER A 37 -5.10 7.58 -13.02
N VAL A 38 -4.85 6.89 -14.13
CA VAL A 38 -4.37 7.50 -15.39
C VAL A 38 -5.50 7.55 -16.40
N PHE A 39 -5.74 8.72 -16.97
CA PHE A 39 -6.78 9.00 -17.97
C PHE A 39 -6.16 9.54 -19.25
N SER A 40 -6.84 9.36 -20.39
CA SER A 40 -6.52 10.12 -21.60
C SER A 40 -7.26 11.46 -21.56
N SER A 41 -6.55 12.57 -21.79
CA SER A 41 -7.10 13.93 -21.79
C SER A 41 -7.88 14.28 -23.08
N GLY A 42 -8.31 13.27 -23.84
CA GLY A 42 -9.24 13.41 -24.98
C GLY A 42 -8.59 13.25 -26.36
N GLY A 43 -7.26 13.12 -26.42
CA GLY A 43 -6.56 12.80 -27.67
C GLY A 43 -6.56 11.31 -27.98
N TYR A 44 -6.84 10.92 -29.23
CA TYR A 44 -6.58 9.56 -29.68
C TYR A 44 -5.08 9.26 -29.61
N ILE A 45 -4.73 8.11 -29.02
CA ILE A 45 -3.35 7.61 -28.94
C ILE A 45 -3.24 6.42 -29.90
N PRO A 46 -2.60 6.59 -31.07
CA PRO A 46 -2.48 5.51 -32.05
C PRO A 46 -1.57 4.39 -31.54
N SER A 47 -1.84 3.16 -31.95
CA SER A 47 -0.93 2.02 -31.71
C SER A 47 0.05 1.89 -32.88
N PRO A 48 1.36 1.67 -32.66
CA PRO A 48 2.06 1.56 -31.38
C PRO A 48 2.73 2.89 -30.97
N THR A 49 2.13 3.63 -30.02
CA THR A 49 2.77 4.81 -29.41
C THR A 49 3.24 4.50 -28.00
N THR A 50 4.48 4.85 -27.68
CA THR A 50 4.99 4.80 -26.30
C THR A 50 4.38 5.92 -25.48
N VAL A 51 3.55 5.56 -24.51
CA VAL A 51 2.86 6.53 -23.64
C VAL A 51 3.68 6.96 -22.44
N VAL A 52 4.60 6.10 -21.97
CA VAL A 52 5.48 6.40 -20.83
C VAL A 52 6.83 5.74 -21.07
N HIS A 53 7.91 6.45 -20.73
CA HIS A 53 9.26 5.91 -20.67
C HIS A 53 9.78 6.06 -19.23
N ILE A 54 10.05 4.92 -18.58
CA ILE A 54 10.59 4.87 -17.21
C ILE A 54 12.06 4.42 -17.30
N PRO A 55 13.02 5.29 -16.95
CA PRO A 55 14.42 4.90 -16.97
C PRO A 55 14.70 3.93 -15.82
N LYS A 56 15.63 2.97 -16.04
CA LYS A 56 15.96 1.93 -15.05
C LYS A 56 16.33 2.46 -13.66
N PRO A 57 17.05 3.59 -13.49
CA PRO A 57 17.33 4.16 -12.17
C PRO A 57 16.10 4.61 -11.39
N ALA A 58 15.00 4.95 -12.08
CA ALA A 58 13.74 5.35 -11.44
C ALA A 58 12.94 4.16 -10.88
N VAL A 59 13.39 2.93 -11.13
CA VAL A 59 12.76 1.71 -10.60
C VAL A 59 13.33 1.39 -9.24
N LEU A 60 12.48 1.38 -8.21
CA LEU A 60 12.86 0.91 -6.88
C LEU A 60 13.08 -0.60 -6.90
N SER A 61 14.27 -1.01 -6.50
CA SER A 61 14.71 -2.39 -6.40
C SER A 61 15.66 -2.51 -5.21
N VAL A 62 15.93 -3.75 -4.77
CA VAL A 62 16.95 -4.00 -3.73
C VAL A 62 18.27 -3.33 -4.10
N LYS A 63 18.69 -3.43 -5.36
CA LYS A 63 19.96 -2.86 -5.86
C LYS A 63 19.97 -1.35 -5.94
N SER A 64 18.83 -0.73 -6.24
CA SER A 64 18.74 0.73 -6.33
C SER A 64 18.47 1.38 -4.99
N SER A 65 18.04 0.64 -3.95
CA SER A 65 17.78 1.18 -2.61
C SER A 65 19.04 1.75 -1.92
N SER A 66 18.81 2.73 -1.05
CA SER A 66 19.83 3.44 -0.25
C SER A 66 20.68 2.55 0.66
N LYS A 67 20.16 1.37 1.06
CA LYS A 67 20.83 0.41 1.96
C LYS A 67 21.05 -0.94 1.30
N SER A 68 21.22 -0.95 -0.02
CA SER A 68 21.42 -2.16 -0.81
C SER A 68 22.56 -3.05 -0.32
N GLU A 69 23.63 -2.48 0.24
CA GLU A 69 24.78 -3.22 0.82
C GLU A 69 24.43 -4.11 2.02
N HIS A 70 23.30 -3.84 2.70
CA HIS A 70 22.88 -4.57 3.89
C HIS A 70 21.77 -5.60 3.61
N ILE A 71 21.26 -5.64 2.38
CA ILE A 71 20.16 -6.51 1.99
C ILE A 71 20.72 -7.60 1.10
N ALA A 72 20.55 -8.86 1.50
CA ALA A 72 20.92 -9.99 0.66
C ALA A 72 20.11 -9.97 -0.65
N ALA A 73 20.81 -9.85 -1.77
CA ALA A 73 20.19 -9.81 -3.08
C ALA A 73 19.84 -11.22 -3.56
N GLU A 74 18.61 -11.66 -3.26
CA GLU A 74 18.07 -12.91 -3.80
C GLU A 74 17.45 -12.67 -5.19
N PRO A 75 17.83 -13.46 -6.21
CA PRO A 75 17.36 -13.24 -7.58
C PRO A 75 15.91 -13.69 -7.82
N TYR A 76 15.38 -14.63 -7.03
CA TYR A 76 14.03 -15.17 -7.20
C TYR A 76 13.47 -15.78 -5.91
N GLY A 77 12.17 -16.07 -5.90
CA GLY A 77 11.47 -16.71 -4.79
C GLY A 77 11.08 -15.76 -3.65
N HIS A 78 10.63 -16.33 -2.53
CA HIS A 78 10.16 -15.57 -1.36
C HIS A 78 11.21 -14.62 -0.78
N GLY A 79 12.50 -15.00 -0.82
CA GLY A 79 13.60 -14.16 -0.36
C GLY A 79 13.71 -12.85 -1.15
N ALA A 80 13.50 -12.90 -2.47
CA ALA A 80 13.52 -11.71 -3.32
C ALA A 80 12.37 -10.73 -2.98
N HIS A 81 11.17 -11.26 -2.70
CA HIS A 81 10.03 -10.46 -2.28
C HIS A 81 10.26 -9.80 -0.91
N LEU A 82 10.79 -10.56 0.07
CA LEU A 82 11.10 -10.02 1.40
C LEU A 82 12.21 -8.97 1.34
N ALA A 83 13.25 -9.21 0.53
CA ALA A 83 14.32 -8.25 0.32
C ALA A 83 13.80 -6.93 -0.27
N LEU A 84 12.90 -7.00 -1.26
CA LEU A 84 12.28 -5.81 -1.84
C LEU A 84 11.34 -5.11 -0.84
N ALA A 85 10.52 -5.86 -0.10
CA ALA A 85 9.65 -5.30 0.93
C ALA A 85 10.46 -4.57 2.02
N LEU A 86 11.59 -5.15 2.45
CA LEU A 86 12.52 -4.53 3.39
C LEU A 86 13.15 -3.26 2.80
N ALA A 87 13.57 -3.30 1.53
CA ALA A 87 14.11 -2.13 0.85
C ALA A 87 13.08 -0.97 0.82
N VAL A 88 11.84 -1.26 0.43
CA VAL A 88 10.73 -0.29 0.44
C VAL A 88 10.49 0.27 1.84
N TYR A 89 10.50 -0.59 2.86
CA TYR A 89 10.31 -0.18 4.26
C TYR A 89 11.42 0.76 4.75
N ILE A 90 12.68 0.47 4.40
CA ILE A 90 13.82 1.33 4.73
C ILE A 90 13.69 2.70 4.07
N GLU A 91 13.25 2.76 2.81
CA GLU A 91 13.01 4.03 2.12
C GLU A 91 11.85 4.81 2.75
N LEU A 92 10.78 4.14 3.16
CA LEU A 92 9.67 4.77 3.88
C LEU A 92 10.12 5.40 5.20
N LEU A 93 11.01 4.73 5.94
CA LEU A 93 11.56 5.25 7.20
C LEU A 93 12.44 6.49 7.01
N GLN A 94 13.09 6.63 5.85
CA GLN A 94 13.89 7.83 5.53
C GLN A 94 13.03 9.04 5.20
N GLY A 95 11.77 8.85 4.81
CA GLY A 95 10.85 9.95 4.54
C GLY A 95 11.43 10.88 3.47
N LYS A 96 11.50 12.19 3.76
CA LYS A 96 11.91 13.23 2.81
C LYS A 96 13.36 13.10 2.32
N ASP A 97 14.19 12.40 3.08
CA ASP A 97 15.59 12.15 2.69
C ASP A 97 15.71 11.01 1.67
N SER A 98 14.64 10.23 1.47
CA SER A 98 14.60 9.17 0.47
C SER A 98 14.50 9.75 -0.94
N HIS A 99 15.33 9.23 -1.83
CA HIS A 99 15.26 9.54 -3.26
C HIS A 99 13.92 9.11 -3.90
N TRP A 100 13.19 8.17 -3.29
CA TRP A 100 11.88 7.70 -3.75
C TRP A 100 10.72 8.37 -3.01
N PHE A 101 10.95 9.42 -2.20
CA PHE A 101 9.91 10.03 -1.38
C PHE A 101 8.66 10.42 -2.17
N GLY A 102 8.80 11.09 -3.32
CA GLY A 102 7.67 11.51 -4.15
C GLY A 102 6.84 10.34 -4.68
N TYR A 103 7.50 9.24 -5.03
CA TYR A 103 6.83 8.00 -5.42
C TYR A 103 6.13 7.33 -4.22
N LEU A 104 6.83 7.19 -3.09
CA LEU A 104 6.31 6.49 -1.91
C LEU A 104 5.12 7.22 -1.26
N GLN A 105 5.09 8.56 -1.30
CA GLN A 105 3.94 9.33 -0.81
C GLN A 105 2.68 9.15 -1.66
N SER A 106 2.85 8.75 -2.92
CA SER A 106 1.76 8.49 -3.85
C SER A 106 1.07 7.14 -3.63
N LEU A 107 1.69 6.24 -2.83
CA LEU A 107 1.15 4.92 -2.56
C LEU A 107 -0.13 5.00 -1.69
N PRO A 108 -1.05 4.02 -1.85
CA PRO A 108 -2.21 3.89 -0.97
C PRO A 108 -1.76 3.77 0.49
N LYS A 109 -2.34 4.61 1.36
CA LYS A 109 -2.14 4.55 2.82
C LYS A 109 -3.19 3.68 3.49
N GLU A 110 -4.34 3.55 2.84
CA GLU A 110 -5.40 2.65 3.26
C GLU A 110 -5.05 1.21 2.91
N PRO A 111 -5.44 0.25 3.74
CA PRO A 111 -5.22 -1.17 3.46
C PRO A 111 -5.90 -1.54 2.14
N VAL A 112 -5.11 -2.07 1.22
CA VAL A 112 -5.62 -2.63 -0.04
C VAL A 112 -6.48 -3.83 0.31
N ALA A 113 -7.65 -3.96 -0.32
CA ALA A 113 -8.56 -5.09 -0.17
C ALA A 113 -7.98 -6.40 -0.73
N LEU A 114 -6.91 -6.91 -0.11
CA LEU A 114 -6.34 -8.21 -0.38
C LEU A 114 -7.15 -9.26 0.39
N ALA A 115 -7.39 -10.42 -0.23
CA ALA A 115 -8.07 -11.54 0.42
C ALA A 115 -7.37 -11.99 1.71
N LEU A 116 -6.05 -11.79 1.80
CA LEU A 116 -5.26 -12.03 3.00
C LEU A 116 -5.76 -11.22 4.23
N PHE A 117 -6.42 -10.09 4.00
CA PHE A 117 -6.97 -9.24 5.05
C PHE A 117 -8.48 -9.43 5.25
N TRP A 118 -9.11 -10.36 4.54
CA TRP A 118 -10.53 -10.65 4.74
C TRP A 118 -10.74 -11.39 6.06
N GLY A 119 -11.76 -10.96 6.83
CA GLY A 119 -12.10 -11.59 8.11
C GLY A 119 -11.22 -11.21 9.29
N VAL A 120 -10.16 -10.41 9.10
CA VAL A 120 -9.44 -9.75 10.19
C VAL A 120 -10.30 -8.56 10.64
N GLY A 121 -11.26 -8.83 11.53
CA GLY A 121 -12.07 -7.79 12.12
C GLY A 121 -11.20 -6.93 13.02
N ASP A 122 -10.68 -5.81 12.49
CA ASP A 122 -10.53 -4.50 13.17
C ASP A 122 -9.65 -3.52 12.34
N GLY A 123 -10.04 -3.17 11.12
CA GLY A 123 -9.21 -2.28 10.28
C GLY A 123 -9.94 -1.28 9.39
N MET A 124 -11.26 -1.18 9.47
CA MET A 124 -12.02 -0.27 8.60
C MET A 124 -13.26 0.27 9.33
N THR A 125 -13.07 0.75 10.55
CA THR A 125 -14.09 1.47 11.31
C THR A 125 -14.01 2.98 11.04
N ASP A 126 -14.33 3.39 9.82
CA ASP A 126 -14.94 4.71 9.62
C ASP A 126 -16.44 4.58 9.92
N THR A 127 -16.78 4.32 11.19
CA THR A 127 -18.11 4.61 11.70
C THR A 127 -18.02 5.94 12.42
N PRO A 128 -18.49 7.06 11.82
CA PRO A 128 -18.66 8.29 12.55
C PRO A 128 -19.58 8.00 13.74
N SER A 129 -19.02 8.21 14.91
CA SER A 129 -19.71 8.12 16.19
C SER A 129 -20.67 9.29 16.25
N ASP A 130 -21.89 9.12 15.72
CA ASP A 130 -23.11 9.85 16.05
C ASP A 130 -24.11 9.73 14.90
N VAL A 131 -24.95 8.69 14.91
CA VAL A 131 -26.34 8.81 14.47
C VAL A 131 -27.17 7.67 15.04
N SER A 132 -28.07 8.09 15.93
CA SER A 132 -29.25 7.38 16.41
C SER A 132 -30.05 6.73 15.28
N GLU A 133 -30.49 5.50 15.54
CA GLU A 133 -31.72 4.86 15.04
C GLU A 133 -32.60 5.69 14.10
N ILE A 134 -32.44 5.59 12.77
CA ILE A 134 -33.54 5.85 11.82
C ILE A 134 -33.42 4.94 10.57
N ASP A 135 -34.48 4.16 10.39
CA ASP A 135 -35.07 3.51 9.21
C ASP A 135 -34.30 2.66 8.18
N ASN A 136 -34.91 1.48 7.99
CA ASN A 136 -34.86 0.62 6.82
C ASN A 136 -34.99 1.38 5.50
N GLN A 137 -33.90 1.41 4.71
CA GLN A 137 -33.82 1.02 3.29
C GLN A 137 -32.60 1.71 2.65
N SER A 138 -31.73 0.91 2.03
CA SER A 138 -30.47 1.25 1.35
C SER A 138 -29.24 1.16 2.25
N ALA A 139 -28.69 -0.05 2.40
CA ALA A 139 -27.51 -0.33 3.21
C ALA A 139 -26.22 0.25 2.58
N PRO A 140 -25.50 1.16 3.27
CA PRO A 140 -24.11 1.47 2.97
C PRO A 140 -23.22 0.58 3.84
N GLY A 141 -23.03 -0.68 3.43
CA GLY A 141 -22.32 -1.67 4.26
C GLY A 141 -21.73 -2.87 3.51
N GLY A 142 -21.63 -2.80 2.18
CA GLY A 142 -21.34 -3.96 1.34
C GLY A 142 -19.92 -4.54 1.43
N ARG A 143 -18.92 -3.78 1.87
CA ARG A 143 -17.52 -4.24 1.81
C ARG A 143 -17.10 -5.18 2.96
N PHE A 144 -17.68 -5.05 4.15
CA PHE A 144 -17.35 -5.90 5.30
C PHE A 144 -18.06 -7.26 5.27
N LEU A 145 -19.29 -7.28 4.79
CA LEU A 145 -20.09 -8.50 4.68
C LEU A 145 -19.54 -9.44 3.60
N ASP A 146 -18.97 -8.88 2.53
CA ASP A 146 -18.42 -9.65 1.41
C ASP A 146 -17.19 -10.49 1.83
N GLY A 147 -16.29 -9.94 2.65
CA GLY A 147 -15.11 -10.68 3.13
C GLY A 147 -15.45 -11.87 4.02
N GLN A 148 -16.45 -11.74 4.91
CA GLN A 148 -16.91 -12.88 5.74
C GLN A 148 -17.68 -13.90 4.90
N GLN A 149 -18.49 -13.47 3.94
CA GLN A 149 -19.17 -14.38 3.00
C GLN A 149 -18.17 -15.12 2.11
N ALA A 150 -17.13 -14.46 1.63
CA ALA A 150 -16.07 -15.08 0.86
C ALA A 150 -15.32 -16.14 1.68
N MET A 151 -15.07 -15.91 2.98
CA MET A 151 -14.50 -16.94 3.87
C MET A 151 -15.40 -18.17 4.01
N THR A 152 -16.72 -17.97 4.06
CA THR A 152 -17.66 -19.12 4.04
C THR A 152 -17.63 -19.88 2.71
N TRP A 153 -17.31 -19.24 1.59
CA TRP A 153 -17.16 -19.89 0.29
C TRP A 153 -15.83 -20.65 0.14
N ILE A 154 -14.78 -20.20 0.83
CA ILE A 154 -13.46 -20.86 0.80
C ILE A 154 -13.49 -22.17 1.60
N THR A 155 -14.37 -22.26 2.61
CA THR A 155 -14.52 -23.44 3.47
C THR A 155 -14.96 -24.67 2.64
N GLY A 156 -14.19 -25.76 2.69
CA GLY A 156 -14.44 -27.00 1.96
C GLY A 156 -13.79 -27.07 0.57
N THR A 157 -13.08 -26.02 0.13
CA THR A 157 -12.37 -26.01 -1.16
C THR A 157 -10.92 -26.47 -1.02
N GLU A 158 -10.27 -26.84 -2.13
CA GLU A 158 -8.83 -27.15 -2.15
C GLU A 158 -7.97 -25.95 -1.69
N LEU A 159 -8.50 -24.72 -1.82
CA LEU A 159 -7.85 -23.51 -1.30
C LEU A 159 -7.76 -23.53 0.24
N GLU A 160 -8.77 -24.06 0.95
CA GLU A 160 -8.69 -24.22 2.41
C GLU A 160 -7.59 -25.22 2.80
N LYS A 161 -7.45 -26.31 2.04
CA LYS A 161 -6.41 -27.33 2.28
C LYS A 161 -5.02 -26.78 2.01
N GLU A 162 -4.84 -25.95 0.99
CA GLU A 162 -3.56 -25.30 0.70
C GLU A 162 -3.18 -24.29 1.79
N MET A 163 -4.13 -23.45 2.23
CA MET A 163 -3.91 -22.51 3.35
C MET A 163 -3.57 -23.23 4.66
N ARG A 164 -4.19 -24.39 4.94
CA ARG A 164 -3.92 -25.20 6.13
C ARG A 164 -2.64 -26.04 6.00
N GLY A 165 -2.31 -26.53 4.80
CA GLY A 165 -1.11 -27.31 4.51
C GLY A 165 0.19 -26.50 4.65
N SER A 166 0.13 -25.18 4.41
CA SER A 166 1.25 -24.27 4.70
C SER A 166 1.57 -24.14 6.20
N ALA A 167 0.61 -24.44 7.09
CA ALA A 167 0.84 -24.42 8.54
C ALA A 167 1.67 -25.63 9.03
N GLU A 168 1.61 -26.77 8.33
CA GLU A 168 2.31 -28.01 8.72
C GLU A 168 3.73 -28.12 8.13
N THR A 169 4.03 -27.41 7.03
CA THR A 169 5.34 -27.44 6.36
C THR A 169 6.35 -26.40 6.87
N GLY A 170 6.00 -25.63 7.92
CA GLY A 170 6.88 -24.60 8.48
C GLY A 170 7.14 -23.41 7.54
N GLN A 171 6.48 -23.35 6.38
CA GLN A 171 6.41 -22.15 5.55
C GLN A 171 5.26 -21.29 6.04
N THR A 172 5.41 -20.75 7.25
CA THR A 172 4.45 -19.80 7.81
C THR A 172 4.53 -18.51 6.98
N LEU A 173 3.57 -18.33 6.08
CA LEU A 173 3.20 -17.02 5.56
C LEU A 173 2.87 -16.17 6.79
N LEU A 174 3.62 -15.10 7.01
CA LEU A 174 3.57 -14.21 8.18
C LEU A 174 2.15 -13.66 8.41
N VAL A 175 1.31 -14.47 9.05
CA VAL A 175 0.09 -14.05 9.72
C VAL A 175 0.29 -14.40 11.21
N SER A 176 1.33 -13.81 11.79
CA SER A 176 1.35 -13.65 13.25
C SER A 176 0.40 -12.52 13.56
N GLN A 177 -0.71 -12.83 14.24
CA GLN A 177 -1.69 -11.86 14.72
C GLN A 177 -1.04 -10.72 15.53
N ASP A 178 0.12 -10.95 16.15
CA ASP A 178 0.88 -9.95 16.92
C ASP A 178 1.60 -8.90 16.06
N ALA A 179 1.86 -9.19 14.78
CA ALA A 179 2.57 -8.26 13.89
C ALA A 179 1.66 -7.10 13.45
N ILE A 180 0.36 -7.34 13.32
CA ILE A 180 -0.62 -6.34 12.86
C ILE A 180 -0.96 -5.35 13.98
N THR A 181 -1.02 -5.79 15.24
CA THR A 181 -1.32 -4.92 16.40
C THR A 181 -0.29 -3.81 16.61
N ARG A 182 0.95 -4.01 16.16
CA ARG A 182 2.03 -3.01 16.28
C ARG A 182 1.94 -1.87 15.26
N TYR A 183 1.22 -2.06 14.15
CA TYR A 183 1.04 -1.02 13.14
C TYR A 183 -0.16 -0.09 13.42
N THR A 184 -1.06 -0.49 14.33
CA THR A 184 -2.29 0.26 14.65
C THR A 184 -2.24 1.07 15.94
N THR A 185 -1.16 1.01 16.73
CA THR A 185 -1.05 1.86 17.93
C THR A 185 -0.40 3.21 17.60
N PRO A 186 -1.08 4.35 17.77
CA PRO A 186 -0.40 5.65 17.70
C PRO A 186 0.62 5.74 18.85
N ARG A 187 1.90 5.95 18.50
CA ARG A 187 2.95 6.26 19.49
C ARG A 187 2.59 7.55 20.23
N GLN A 188 2.09 7.44 21.46
CA GLN A 188 2.11 8.56 22.40
C GLN A 188 3.57 8.90 22.72
N PHE A 189 4.02 10.06 22.26
CA PHE A 189 5.25 10.68 22.75
C PHE A 189 5.03 11.07 24.22
N VAL A 190 5.64 10.34 25.14
CA VAL A 190 5.76 10.76 26.54
C VAL A 190 6.85 11.84 26.59
N LEU A 191 6.43 13.11 26.67
CA LEU A 191 7.31 14.22 27.03
C LEU A 191 7.73 14.03 28.49
N GLY A 192 8.95 13.56 28.71
CA GLY A 192 9.58 13.57 30.02
C GLY A 192 9.75 15.00 30.52
N SER A 193 9.01 15.37 31.56
CA SER A 193 9.24 16.59 32.33
C SER A 193 10.57 16.44 33.10
N ALA A 194 11.63 17.04 32.59
CA ALA A 194 12.86 17.25 33.35
C ALA A 194 12.60 18.33 34.40
N GLY A 195 12.47 17.91 35.66
CA GLY A 195 12.52 18.81 36.81
C GLY A 195 13.92 19.39 36.95
N TYR A 196 14.03 20.71 36.90
CA TYR A 196 15.17 21.44 37.42
C TYR A 196 14.86 21.80 38.87
N SER A 197 15.66 21.27 39.79
CA SER A 197 15.90 21.84 41.12
C SER A 197 17.20 22.62 41.09
#